data_AF-A0A3N5NTG9-F1
#
_entry.id   AF-A0A3N5NTG9-F1
#
_cell.length_a   1.000
_cell.length_b   1.000
_cell.length_c   1.000
_cell.angle_alpha   90.00
_cell.angle_beta   90.00
_cell.angle_gamma   90.00
#
_symmetry.space_group_name_H-M   'P 1'
#
loop_
_entity.id
_entity.type
_entity.pdbx_description
1 polymer ?
#
loop_
_entity_poly.entity_id
_entity_poly.type
_entity_poly.pdbx_seq_one_letter_code
_entity_poly.pdbx_strand_id
1 'polypeptide(L)'
;MKGNGDRGAALVLALMAVFLMAALGACLAILSNTELTIVANYVDATELRYVAEAALEATIAELTAMTDWSEIVAGPATSVLTDGSPGGRRRLSDGSVIDLDDLSNQVIIDNPTFRLFAWAPARRLQAGEDLGVDAYVVVWIGDDPEENPAILAIRADAFGVSGMRRMVAARILRTEAGGVGVISWHELR
;
A
#
# COMPACT_ATOMS: atom_id res chain seq x y z
N MET A 1 1.82 -57.76 -48.81
CA MET A 1 0.99 -57.18 -47.73
C MET A 1 1.92 -56.71 -46.60
N LYS A 2 2.33 -55.43 -46.60
CA LYS A 2 3.29 -54.86 -45.63
C LYS A 2 2.94 -53.40 -45.31
N GLY A 3 1.65 -53.08 -45.23
CA GLY A 3 1.15 -51.70 -45.19
C GLY A 3 0.35 -51.32 -43.94
N ASN A 4 -0.03 -52.27 -43.08
CA ASN A 4 -0.87 -51.98 -41.90
C ASN A 4 -0.08 -51.64 -40.63
N GLY A 5 1.14 -52.18 -40.45
CA GLY A 5 1.99 -51.88 -39.28
C GLY A 5 2.55 -50.45 -39.30
N ASP A 6 3.07 -50.01 -40.44
CA ASP A 6 3.65 -48.66 -40.60
C ASP A 6 2.60 -47.55 -40.47
N ARG A 7 1.35 -47.81 -40.88
CA ARG A 7 0.22 -46.88 -40.73
C ARG A 7 -0.19 -46.69 -39.27
N GLY A 8 -0.20 -47.77 -38.48
CA GLY A 8 -0.48 -47.70 -37.04
C GLY A 8 0.61 -46.93 -36.28
N ALA A 9 1.88 -47.20 -36.58
CA ALA A 9 3.01 -46.49 -36.00
C ALA A 9 3.00 -45.00 -36.36
N ALA A 10 2.71 -44.65 -37.62
CA ALA A 10 2.59 -43.27 -38.06
C ALA A 10 1.46 -42.52 -37.33
N LEU A 11 0.31 -43.17 -37.09
CA LEU A 11 -0.80 -42.58 -36.36
C LEU A 11 -0.47 -42.33 -34.89
N VAL A 12 0.23 -43.29 -34.24
CA VAL A 12 0.69 -43.11 -32.85
C VAL A 12 1.69 -41.96 -32.76
N LEU A 13 2.66 -41.87 -33.68
CA LEU A 13 3.62 -40.76 -33.72
C LEU A 13 2.93 -39.41 -33.96
N ALA A 14 1.95 -39.36 -34.86
CA ALA A 14 1.17 -38.15 -35.11
C ALA A 14 0.36 -37.73 -33.87
N LEU A 15 -0.29 -38.69 -33.18
CA LEU A 15 -1.01 -38.42 -31.94
C LEU A 15 -0.07 -37.96 -30.82
N MET A 16 1.11 -38.56 -30.69
CA MET A 16 2.12 -38.11 -29.73
C MET A 16 2.62 -36.70 -30.05
N ALA A 17 2.84 -36.38 -31.32
CA ALA A 17 3.26 -35.04 -31.75
C ALA A 17 2.16 -34.00 -31.47
N VAL A 18 0.90 -34.31 -31.79
CA VAL A 18 -0.25 -33.44 -31.48
C VAL A 18 -0.41 -33.25 -29.98
N PHE A 19 -0.25 -34.32 -29.19
CA PHE A 19 -0.30 -34.25 -27.73
C PHE A 19 0.81 -33.36 -27.16
N LEU A 20 2.04 -33.49 -27.66
CA LEU A 20 3.16 -32.65 -27.27
C LEU A 20 2.93 -31.18 -27.63
N MET A 21 2.43 -30.90 -28.83
CA MET A 21 2.09 -29.54 -29.26
C MET A 21 0.97 -28.93 -28.41
N ALA A 22 -0.06 -29.72 -28.07
CA ALA A 22 -1.14 -29.29 -27.19
C ALA A 22 -0.63 -29.00 -25.77
N ALA A 23 0.23 -29.87 -25.23
CA ALA A 23 0.85 -29.66 -23.93
C ALA A 23 1.73 -28.40 -23.91
N LEU A 24 2.53 -28.17 -24.96
CA LEU A 24 3.34 -26.97 -25.11
C LEU A 24 2.47 -25.70 -25.16
N GLY A 25 1.39 -25.73 -25.95
CA GLY A 25 0.44 -24.63 -26.05
C GLY A 25 -0.22 -24.31 -24.71
N ALA A 26 -0.61 -25.34 -23.94
CA ALA A 26 -1.19 -25.17 -22.61
C ALA A 26 -0.18 -24.58 -21.61
N CYS A 27 1.07 -25.06 -21.61
CA CYS A 27 2.12 -24.50 -20.76
C CYS A 27 2.39 -23.02 -21.07
N LEU A 28 2.45 -22.65 -22.35
CA LEU A 28 2.66 -21.25 -22.74
C LEU A 28 1.48 -20.37 -22.32
N ALA A 29 0.24 -20.85 -22.48
CA ALA A 29 -0.94 -20.11 -22.05
C ALA A 29 -0.97 -19.88 -20.53
N ILE A 30 -0.61 -20.90 -19.73
CA ILE A 30 -0.50 -20.76 -18.27
C ILE A 30 0.59 -19.75 -17.92
N LEU A 31 1.77 -19.86 -18.53
CA LEU A 31 2.89 -18.96 -18.29
C LEU A 31 2.50 -17.51 -18.58
N SER A 32 1.91 -17.22 -19.75
CA SER A 32 1.46 -15.88 -20.10
C SER A 32 0.39 -15.34 -19.13
N ASN A 33 -0.55 -16.18 -18.70
CA ASN A 33 -1.57 -15.74 -17.75
C ASN A 33 -1.00 -15.44 -16.36
N THR A 34 -0.01 -16.23 -15.92
CA THR A 34 0.75 -15.95 -14.68
C THR A 34 1.56 -14.67 -14.80
N GLU A 35 2.24 -14.42 -15.91
CA GLU A 35 2.98 -13.17 -16.15
C GLU A 35 2.06 -11.95 -16.10
N LEU A 36 0.90 -12.01 -16.75
CA LEU A 36 -0.09 -10.93 -16.70
C LEU A 36 -0.58 -10.66 -15.27
N THR A 37 -0.81 -11.71 -14.49
CA THR A 37 -1.23 -11.57 -13.09
C THR A 37 -0.13 -10.96 -12.23
N ILE A 38 1.14 -11.36 -12.45
CA ILE A 38 2.30 -10.79 -11.76
C ILE A 38 2.45 -9.30 -12.10
N VAL A 39 2.33 -8.94 -13.37
CA VAL A 39 2.44 -7.54 -13.83
C VAL A 39 1.34 -6.68 -13.21
N ALA A 40 0.09 -7.14 -13.24
CA ALA A 40 -1.03 -6.41 -12.62
C ALA A 40 -0.78 -6.18 -11.12
N ASN A 41 -0.46 -7.26 -10.37
CA ASN A 41 -0.17 -7.15 -8.94
C ASN A 41 1.03 -6.23 -8.65
N TYR A 42 2.05 -6.22 -9.52
CA TYR A 42 3.22 -5.36 -9.37
C TYR A 42 2.88 -3.88 -9.59
N VAL A 43 2.07 -3.57 -10.61
CA VAL A 43 1.59 -2.21 -10.89
C VAL A 43 0.74 -1.71 -9.71
N ASP A 44 -0.27 -2.48 -9.30
CA ASP A 44 -1.14 -2.10 -8.19
C ASP A 44 -0.35 -1.89 -6.89
N ALA A 45 0.60 -2.78 -6.60
CA ALA A 45 1.48 -2.65 -5.44
C ALA A 45 2.37 -1.40 -5.50
N THR A 46 2.79 -0.99 -6.70
CA THR A 46 3.63 0.19 -6.92
C THR A 46 2.81 1.46 -6.78
N GLU A 47 1.62 1.49 -7.37
CA GLU A 47 0.66 2.60 -7.23
C GLU A 47 0.27 2.81 -5.77
N LEU A 48 -0.04 1.74 -5.04
CA LEU A 48 -0.39 1.83 -3.63
C LEU A 48 0.75 2.34 -2.76
N ARG A 49 2.01 2.04 -3.12
CA ARG A 49 3.18 2.60 -2.45
C ARG A 49 3.30 4.10 -2.70
N TYR A 50 3.10 4.55 -3.93
CA TYR A 50 3.08 5.99 -4.23
C TYR A 50 1.96 6.73 -3.50
N VAL A 51 0.79 6.09 -3.32
CA VAL A 51 -0.30 6.66 -2.51
C VAL A 51 0.12 6.80 -1.04
N ALA A 52 0.82 5.81 -0.48
CA ALA A 52 1.33 5.88 0.89
C ALA A 52 2.38 7.00 1.05
N GLU A 53 3.29 7.13 0.08
CA GLU A 53 4.28 8.20 0.01
C GLU A 53 3.61 9.58 -0.08
N ALA A 54 2.61 9.74 -0.95
CA ALA A 54 1.84 10.98 -1.08
C ALA A 54 1.11 11.35 0.22
N ALA A 55 0.55 10.38 0.94
CA ALA A 55 -0.07 10.63 2.24
C ALA A 55 0.94 11.09 3.29
N LEU A 56 2.14 10.50 3.29
CA LEU A 56 3.25 10.90 4.15
C LEU A 56 3.73 12.32 3.82
N GLU A 57 3.91 12.63 2.53
CA GLU A 57 4.32 13.96 2.07
C GLU A 57 3.27 15.03 2.40
N ALA A 58 1.99 14.76 2.19
CA ALA A 58 0.89 15.65 2.56
C ALA A 58 0.87 15.92 4.07
N THR A 59 1.12 14.88 4.87
CA THR A 59 1.24 15.01 6.32
C THR A 59 2.44 15.88 6.70
N ILE A 60 3.62 15.65 6.11
CA ILE A 60 4.81 16.48 6.37
C ILE A 60 4.54 17.95 6.00
N ALA A 61 3.86 18.21 4.88
CA ALA A 61 3.49 19.57 4.48
C ALA A 61 2.58 20.24 5.52
N GLU A 62 1.59 19.51 6.06
CA GLU A 62 0.71 20.01 7.12
C GLU A 62 1.49 20.27 8.43
N LEU A 63 2.35 19.34 8.83
CA LEU A 63 3.19 19.48 10.04
C LEU A 63 4.19 20.64 9.95
N THR A 64 4.63 20.98 8.74
CA THR A 64 5.49 22.15 8.48
C THR A 64 4.72 23.46 8.66
N ALA A 65 3.43 23.47 8.36
CA ALA A 65 2.57 24.64 8.55
C ALA A 65 2.18 24.84 10.03
N MET A 66 2.26 23.80 10.87
CA MET A 66 1.91 23.89 12.29
C MET A 66 3.03 24.56 13.11
N THR A 67 2.68 25.52 13.94
CA THR A 67 3.62 26.23 14.82
C THR A 67 3.94 25.49 16.12
N ASP A 68 3.11 24.55 16.56
CA ASP A 68 3.34 23.76 17.77
C ASP A 68 2.97 22.29 17.53
N TRP A 69 3.89 21.37 17.84
CA TRP A 69 3.67 19.93 17.73
C TRP A 69 3.18 19.30 19.04
N SER A 70 3.14 20.07 20.14
CA SER A 70 2.66 19.59 21.44
C SER A 70 1.21 19.11 21.37
N GLU A 71 0.36 19.73 20.56
CA GLU A 71 -1.04 19.35 20.35
C GLU A 71 -1.20 18.00 19.63
N ILE A 72 -0.20 17.58 18.86
CA ILE A 72 -0.21 16.31 18.15
C ILE A 72 0.14 15.18 19.10
N VAL A 73 1.19 15.38 19.89
CA VAL A 73 1.64 14.42 20.90
C VAL A 73 0.62 14.31 22.04
N ALA A 74 -0.01 15.43 22.44
CA ALA A 74 -1.08 15.48 23.43
C ALA A 74 -2.41 14.87 22.92
N GLY A 75 -2.58 14.73 21.61
CA GLY A 75 -3.63 13.92 20.98
C GLY A 75 -4.92 14.59 20.45
N PRO A 76 -5.24 15.89 20.65
CA PRO A 76 -6.45 16.45 20.03
C PRO A 76 -6.28 16.82 18.55
N ALA A 77 -5.04 17.02 18.06
CA ALA A 77 -4.82 17.46 16.69
C ALA A 77 -5.05 16.34 15.67
N THR A 78 -5.82 16.65 14.62
CA THR A 78 -6.08 15.76 13.48
C THR A 78 -5.91 16.54 12.18
N SER A 79 -5.65 15.83 11.10
CA SER A 79 -5.43 16.41 9.78
C SER A 79 -6.72 16.96 9.16
N VAL A 80 -6.58 17.86 8.19
CA VAL A 80 -7.66 18.16 7.23
C VAL A 80 -8.07 16.96 6.37
N LEU A 81 -7.20 15.95 6.26
CA LEU A 81 -7.44 14.68 5.56
C LEU A 81 -8.19 13.68 6.44
N THR A 82 -9.40 14.05 6.85
CA THR A 82 -10.29 13.19 7.64
C THR A 82 -11.62 12.99 6.93
N ASP A 83 -12.16 11.77 6.97
CA ASP A 83 -13.42 11.42 6.28
C ASP A 83 -14.61 11.16 7.22
N GLY A 84 -14.47 11.45 8.51
CA GLY A 84 -15.49 11.20 9.53
C GLY A 84 -14.89 10.89 10.89
N SER A 85 -15.53 10.03 11.67
CA SER A 85 -15.05 9.59 12.99
C SER A 85 -13.65 8.93 12.91
N PRO A 86 -12.76 9.15 13.90
CA PRO A 86 -11.43 8.51 13.95
C PRO A 86 -11.47 6.99 14.14
N GLY A 87 -12.63 6.41 14.48
CA GLY A 87 -12.82 4.97 14.62
C GLY A 87 -13.76 4.36 13.58
N GLY A 88 -13.96 3.05 13.72
CA GLY A 88 -14.95 2.27 12.97
C GLY A 88 -14.51 1.83 11.57
N ARG A 89 -15.48 1.23 10.88
CA ARG A 89 -15.26 0.49 9.64
C ARG A 89 -15.38 1.35 8.39
N ARG A 90 -14.48 1.14 7.42
CA ARG A 90 -14.47 1.77 6.10
C ARG A 90 -14.51 0.69 5.03
N ARG A 91 -15.41 0.85 4.05
CA ARG A 91 -15.57 -0.10 2.95
C ARG A 91 -14.93 0.47 1.68
N LEU A 92 -14.10 -0.33 1.03
CA LEU A 92 -13.50 -0.01 -0.29
C LEU A 92 -14.43 -0.44 -1.43
N SER A 93 -14.13 -0.06 -2.67
CA SER A 93 -15.00 -0.35 -3.83
C SER A 93 -15.19 -1.84 -4.09
N ASP A 94 -14.20 -2.68 -3.75
CA ASP A 94 -14.26 -4.13 -3.86
C ASP A 94 -15.09 -4.82 -2.75
N GLY A 95 -15.61 -4.03 -1.80
CA GLY A 95 -16.37 -4.52 -0.66
C GLY A 95 -15.53 -4.95 0.54
N SER A 96 -14.19 -4.93 0.42
CA SER A 96 -13.29 -5.13 1.55
C SER A 96 -13.50 -4.07 2.63
N VAL A 97 -13.13 -4.39 3.86
CA VAL A 97 -13.39 -3.55 5.03
C VAL A 97 -12.11 -3.33 5.81
N ILE A 98 -11.81 -2.07 6.07
CA ILE A 98 -10.78 -1.62 7.00
C ILE A 98 -11.46 -1.24 8.32
N ASP A 99 -10.89 -1.68 9.44
CA ASP A 99 -11.35 -1.29 10.77
C ASP A 99 -10.27 -0.41 11.43
N LEU A 100 -10.56 0.88 11.60
CA LEU A 100 -9.59 1.85 12.09
C LEU A 100 -9.20 1.62 13.55
N ASP A 101 -10.10 1.03 14.34
CA ASP A 101 -9.84 0.68 15.74
C ASP A 101 -8.85 -0.49 15.81
N ASP A 102 -9.08 -1.54 15.01
CA ASP A 102 -8.17 -2.68 14.91
C ASP A 102 -6.80 -2.26 14.37
N LEU A 103 -6.77 -1.40 13.34
CA LEU A 103 -5.51 -0.90 12.80
C LEU A 103 -4.75 -0.07 13.83
N SER A 104 -5.41 0.86 14.52
CA SER A 104 -4.74 1.68 15.53
C SER A 104 -4.17 0.83 16.65
N ASN A 105 -4.89 -0.20 17.10
CA ASN A 105 -4.38 -1.15 18.10
C ASN A 105 -3.16 -1.95 17.63
N GLN A 106 -3.01 -2.24 16.33
CA GLN A 106 -1.83 -2.92 15.78
C GLN A 106 -0.57 -2.06 15.77
N VAL A 107 -0.72 -0.73 15.74
CA VAL A 107 0.42 0.20 15.68
C VAL A 107 0.97 0.52 17.09
N ILE A 108 0.18 0.34 18.14
CA ILE A 108 0.53 0.72 19.54
C ILE A 108 1.35 -0.39 20.23
N ILE A 109 2.56 -0.68 19.77
CA ILE A 109 3.44 -1.64 20.48
C ILE A 109 4.72 -0.93 20.97
N ASP A 110 4.66 -0.60 22.26
CA ASP A 110 5.72 -0.19 23.20
C ASP A 110 6.34 1.22 23.08
N ASN A 111 6.88 1.63 21.94
CA ASN A 111 7.48 2.97 21.74
C ASN A 111 7.97 3.07 20.27
N PRO A 112 7.53 4.03 19.44
CA PRO A 112 6.77 5.22 19.78
C PRO A 112 5.26 5.01 19.95
N THR A 113 4.64 5.88 20.75
CA THR A 113 3.18 5.93 20.99
C THR A 113 2.49 6.57 19.80
N PHE A 114 2.08 5.73 18.84
CA PHE A 114 1.36 6.20 17.66
C PHE A 114 -0.08 6.61 17.99
N ARG A 115 -0.46 7.78 17.47
CA ARG A 115 -1.82 8.32 17.49
C ARG A 115 -2.32 8.53 16.07
N LEU A 116 -3.59 8.22 15.83
CA LEU A 116 -4.20 8.43 14.52
C LEU A 116 -4.28 9.93 14.22
N PHE A 117 -3.76 10.34 13.07
CA PHE A 117 -3.70 11.75 12.68
C PHE A 117 -4.51 12.05 11.41
N ALA A 118 -4.41 11.21 10.38
CA ALA A 118 -5.15 11.37 9.13
C ALA A 118 -5.80 10.06 8.68
N TRP A 119 -7.00 10.14 8.08
CA TRP A 119 -7.70 8.98 7.52
C TRP A 119 -8.67 9.45 6.42
N ALA A 120 -8.43 9.02 5.19
CA ALA A 120 -9.27 9.43 4.07
C ALA A 120 -9.11 8.49 2.86
N PRO A 121 -10.07 8.50 1.93
CA PRO A 121 -9.83 7.92 0.61
C PRO A 121 -8.74 8.73 -0.14
N ALA A 122 -7.89 8.04 -0.90
CA ALA A 122 -6.70 8.60 -1.57
C ALA A 122 -7.05 9.77 -2.51
N ARG A 123 -8.25 9.79 -3.10
CA ARG A 123 -8.77 10.91 -3.90
C ARG A 123 -8.78 12.26 -3.16
N ARG A 124 -8.69 12.28 -1.82
CA ARG A 124 -8.57 13.52 -1.03
C ARG A 124 -7.16 14.06 -0.92
N LEU A 125 -6.14 13.28 -1.26
CA LEU A 125 -4.76 13.73 -1.26
C LEU A 125 -4.46 14.75 -2.37
N GLN A 126 -5.29 14.80 -3.42
CA GLN A 126 -5.12 15.71 -4.54
C GLN A 126 -6.14 16.85 -4.53
N ALA A 127 -5.67 18.04 -4.90
CA ALA A 127 -6.50 19.22 -5.17
C ALA A 127 -6.85 19.38 -6.66
N GLY A 128 -6.87 18.31 -7.48
CA GLY A 128 -7.08 18.48 -8.92
C GLY A 128 -7.33 17.23 -9.78
N GLU A 129 -6.47 16.20 -9.73
CA GLU A 129 -6.60 15.00 -10.58
C GLU A 129 -6.98 13.74 -9.80
N ASP A 130 -7.71 12.86 -10.46
CA ASP A 130 -8.02 11.53 -9.93
C ASP A 130 -6.74 10.67 -10.02
N LEU A 131 -6.32 10.10 -8.90
CA LEU A 131 -5.17 9.18 -8.86
C LEU A 131 -5.42 7.92 -9.70
N GLY A 132 -6.68 7.62 -10.04
CA GLY A 132 -7.05 6.40 -10.75
C GLY A 132 -6.95 5.14 -9.87
N VAL A 133 -6.51 5.29 -8.62
CA VAL A 133 -6.34 4.22 -7.64
C VAL A 133 -7.45 4.31 -6.58
N ASP A 134 -8.27 3.27 -6.45
CA ASP A 134 -9.18 3.15 -5.31
C ASP A 134 -8.42 2.65 -4.09
N ALA A 135 -7.89 3.60 -3.34
CA ALA A 135 -7.16 3.34 -2.11
C ALA A 135 -7.70 4.17 -0.95
N TYR A 136 -7.52 3.64 0.25
CA TYR A 136 -7.76 4.33 1.51
C TYR A 136 -6.43 4.53 2.24
N VAL A 137 -6.20 5.73 2.76
CA VAL A 137 -4.98 6.08 3.48
C VAL A 137 -5.25 6.32 4.95
N VAL A 138 -4.31 5.88 5.78
CA VAL A 138 -4.31 6.10 7.21
C VAL A 138 -2.92 6.54 7.63
N VAL A 139 -2.82 7.61 8.40
CA VAL A 139 -1.53 8.13 8.89
C VAL A 139 -1.59 8.23 10.41
N TRP A 140 -0.57 7.67 11.05
CA TRP A 140 -0.33 7.81 12.48
C TRP A 140 0.93 8.65 12.72
N ILE A 141 0.89 9.45 13.77
CA ILE A 141 2.03 10.17 14.29
C ILE A 141 2.40 9.58 15.64
N GLY A 142 3.64 9.16 15.77
CA GLY A 142 4.26 8.74 17.00
C GLY A 142 5.18 9.82 17.56
N ASP A 143 5.37 9.77 18.88
CA ASP A 143 6.47 10.46 19.53
C ASP A 143 7.83 9.88 19.11
N ASP A 144 8.89 10.41 19.71
CA ASP A 144 10.24 9.90 19.52
C ASP A 144 10.57 8.86 20.59
N PRO A 145 11.15 7.69 20.25
CA PRO A 145 11.54 6.70 21.26
C PRO A 145 12.56 7.19 22.29
N GLU A 146 13.34 8.22 21.97
CA GLU A 146 14.29 8.87 22.89
C GLU A 146 13.66 10.08 23.61
N GLU A 147 12.34 10.25 23.51
CA GLU A 147 11.54 11.33 24.09
C GLU A 147 11.97 12.73 23.63
N ASN A 148 12.57 12.86 22.43
CA ASN A 148 12.90 14.16 21.87
C ASN A 148 11.66 14.85 21.27
N PRO A 149 11.16 15.96 21.84
CA PRO A 149 9.94 16.63 21.37
C PRO A 149 10.11 17.31 20.01
N ALA A 150 11.35 17.48 19.52
CA ALA A 150 11.61 18.02 18.19
C ALA A 150 11.53 16.95 17.09
N ILE A 151 11.37 15.67 17.45
CA ILE A 151 11.31 14.55 16.51
C ILE A 151 9.93 13.91 16.56
N LEU A 152 9.36 13.64 15.40
CA LEU A 152 8.13 12.86 15.27
C LEU A 152 8.36 11.67 14.34
N ALA A 153 7.76 10.54 14.70
CA ALA A 153 7.62 9.38 13.82
C ALA A 153 6.30 9.51 13.04
N ILE A 154 6.35 9.25 11.73
CA ILE A 154 5.18 9.24 10.86
C ILE A 154 5.11 7.86 10.24
N ARG A 155 3.93 7.25 10.29
CA ARG A 155 3.63 5.99 9.60
C ARG A 155 2.40 6.23 8.73
N ALA A 156 2.55 6.01 7.43
CA ALA A 156 1.46 6.08 6.47
C ALA A 156 1.21 4.70 5.86
N ASP A 157 -0.03 4.26 5.92
CA ASP A 157 -0.50 3.01 5.34
C ASP A 157 -1.52 3.32 4.27
N ALA A 158 -1.33 2.75 3.08
CA ALA A 158 -2.29 2.76 1.99
C ALA A 158 -2.87 1.36 1.80
N PHE A 159 -4.19 1.30 1.70
CA PHE A 159 -4.98 0.09 1.54
C PHE A 159 -5.68 0.13 0.20
N GLY A 160 -5.37 -0.83 -0.67
CA GLY A 160 -6.02 -1.00 -1.97
C GLY A 160 -7.06 -2.12 -1.93
N VAL A 161 -7.66 -2.36 -3.09
CA VAL A 161 -8.55 -3.50 -3.30
C VAL A 161 -7.82 -4.84 -3.07
N SER A 162 -8.58 -5.91 -2.85
CA SER A 162 -8.12 -7.27 -2.54
C SER A 162 -7.28 -7.40 -1.26
N GLY A 163 -7.38 -6.43 -0.35
CA GLY A 163 -6.61 -6.41 0.89
C GLY A 163 -5.13 -6.08 0.72
N MET A 164 -4.74 -5.51 -0.44
CA MET A 164 -3.39 -5.01 -0.64
C MET A 164 -3.09 -3.88 0.35
N ARG A 165 -1.90 -3.91 0.93
CA ARG A 165 -1.41 -2.89 1.86
C ARG A 165 0.02 -2.52 1.51
N ARG A 166 0.31 -1.22 1.54
CA ARG A 166 1.67 -0.68 1.48
C ARG A 166 1.87 0.31 2.60
N MET A 167 3.07 0.32 3.16
CA MET A 167 3.38 1.06 4.37
C MET A 167 4.73 1.74 4.22
N VAL A 168 4.74 3.02 4.55
CA VAL A 168 5.95 3.83 4.58
C VAL A 168 6.02 4.53 5.92
N ALA A 169 7.23 4.73 6.41
CA ALA A 169 7.46 5.51 7.61
C ALA A 169 8.63 6.45 7.44
N ALA A 170 8.53 7.58 8.13
CA ALA A 170 9.58 8.57 8.20
C ALA A 170 9.73 9.07 9.63
N ARG A 171 10.90 9.58 9.93
CA ARG A 171 11.13 10.41 11.12
C ARG A 171 11.49 11.80 10.66
N ILE A 172 10.85 12.78 11.26
CA ILE A 172 11.05 14.19 10.93
C ILE A 172 11.59 14.94 12.13
N LEU A 173 12.45 15.93 11.87
CA LEU A 173 13.01 16.87 12.84
C LEU A 173 12.45 18.25 12.56
N ARG A 174 11.97 18.93 13.59
CA ARG A 174 11.77 20.38 13.53
C ARG A 174 13.11 21.09 13.67
N THR A 175 13.43 21.93 12.69
CA THR A 175 14.63 22.76 12.68
C THR A 175 14.40 24.07 13.45
N GLU A 176 15.48 24.67 13.98
CA GLU A 176 15.43 25.94 14.70
C GLU A 176 14.89 27.10 13.85
N ALA A 177 15.01 27.01 12.53
CA ALA A 177 14.49 28.00 11.57
C ALA A 177 12.98 27.84 11.27
N GLY A 178 12.29 26.90 11.93
CA GLY A 178 10.86 26.62 11.72
C GLY A 178 10.55 25.71 10.52
N GLY A 179 11.56 25.16 9.84
CA GLY A 179 11.39 24.14 8.79
C GLY A 179 11.37 22.71 9.34
N VAL A 180 10.95 21.76 8.51
CA VAL A 180 10.96 20.33 8.82
C VAL A 180 12.00 19.60 7.97
N GLY A 181 12.88 18.84 8.60
CA GLY A 181 13.86 17.98 7.92
C GLY A 181 13.52 16.50 8.10
N VAL A 182 13.62 15.70 7.05
CA VAL A 182 13.47 14.24 7.14
C VAL A 182 14.78 13.64 7.63
N ILE A 183 14.75 12.95 8.77
CA ILE A 183 15.91 12.29 9.39
C ILE A 183 16.10 10.88 8.81
N SER A 184 15.00 10.15 8.64
CA SER A 184 15.00 8.82 8.06
C SER A 184 13.71 8.55 7.30
N TRP A 185 13.82 7.71 6.28
CA TRP A 185 12.70 7.22 5.47
C TRP A 185 12.91 5.73 5.22
N HIS A 186 11.85 4.93 5.41
CA HIS A 186 11.90 3.50 5.18
C HIS A 186 10.54 2.95 4.74
N GLU A 187 10.58 2.05 3.77
CA GLU A 187 9.44 1.21 3.41
C GLU A 187 9.34 0.05 4.41
N LEU A 188 8.12 -0.23 4.87
CA LEU A 188 7.85 -1.30 5.81
C LEU A 188 7.15 -2.44 5.07
N ARG A 189 7.70 -3.65 5.20
CA ARG A 189 7.22 -4.86 4.52
C ARG A 189 6.16 -5.59 5.32
#